data_AF-A0A9D6H906-F1
#
_entry.id   AF-A0A9D6H906-F1
#
_cell.length_a   1.000
_cell.length_b   1.000
_cell.length_c   1.000
_cell.angle_alpha   90.00
_cell.angle_beta   90.00
_cell.angle_gamma   90.00
#
_symmetry.space_group_name_H-M   'P 1'
#
loop_
_entity.id
_entity.type
_entity.pdbx_description
1 polymer ?
#
loop_
_entity_poly.entity_id
_entity_poly.type
_entity_poly.pdbx_seq_one_letter_code
_entity_poly.pdbx_strand_id
1 'polypeptide(L)'
;MVHRRQHYRPRSLFLELLDRFIGRGQTLISAGERLPLVLASYPRGRFWFVQTLQSALQVTFPSLPASLRAAYAETLGMLPSVVVADLRRRNVCSCLGHHHPSLALSPLARRLASEMGGRVGEIDLAVESIRAWAPLPLSSLAAEQFVPPADADSRRTYEQVRFHAALLSVFLHELEHLAFPQRAEQEIRRRSDEFYQAALRHQLAAEFGASFGISAYEDLVAQA
;
A
#
# COMPACT_ATOMS: atom_id res chain seq x y z
N MET A 1 22.64 -5.02 -16.00
CA MET A 1 21.92 -6.31 -16.16
C MET A 1 22.64 -7.34 -15.29
N VAL A 2 22.12 -7.64 -14.09
CA VAL A 2 22.69 -8.66 -13.18
C VAL A 2 21.57 -9.63 -12.84
N HIS A 3 21.56 -10.79 -13.50
CA HIS A 3 20.68 -11.90 -13.13
C HIS A 3 21.17 -12.50 -11.81
N ARG A 4 20.62 -12.00 -10.70
CA ARG A 4 20.79 -12.62 -9.39
C ARG A 4 19.87 -13.83 -9.32
N ARG A 5 20.43 -15.03 -9.47
CA ARG A 5 19.75 -16.30 -9.22
C ARG A 5 19.19 -16.28 -7.80
N GLN A 6 17.87 -16.14 -7.65
CA GLN A 6 17.20 -16.20 -6.36
C GLN A 6 17.13 -17.65 -5.91
N HIS A 7 17.85 -17.96 -4.83
CA HIS A 7 17.70 -19.22 -4.12
C HIS A 7 16.28 -19.31 -3.52
N TYR A 8 15.49 -20.24 -4.05
CA TYR A 8 14.21 -20.67 -3.50
C TYR A 8 14.45 -21.23 -2.07
N ARG A 9 14.00 -20.53 -1.02
CA ARG A 9 14.12 -21.02 0.36
C ARG A 9 12.82 -21.73 0.79
N PRO A 10 12.87 -22.99 1.27
CA PRO A 10 11.69 -23.80 1.63
C PRO A 10 10.91 -23.33 2.88
N ARG A 11 11.28 -22.20 3.49
CA ARG A 11 10.60 -21.67 4.69
C ARG A 11 9.27 -20.97 4.39
N SER A 12 8.97 -20.59 3.15
CA SER A 12 7.71 -19.91 2.80
C SER A 12 6.50 -20.86 2.82
N LEU A 13 6.64 -22.07 2.26
CA LEU A 13 5.54 -23.04 2.12
C LEU A 13 4.95 -23.47 3.46
N PHE A 14 5.78 -23.68 4.48
CA PHE A 14 5.31 -24.08 5.81
C PHE A 14 4.50 -22.98 6.49
N LEU A 15 4.92 -21.72 6.34
CA LEU A 15 4.20 -20.58 6.91
C LEU A 15 2.86 -20.35 6.20
N GLU A 16 2.80 -20.55 4.87
CA GLU A 16 1.55 -20.47 4.11
C GLU A 16 0.57 -21.59 4.45
N LEU A 17 1.08 -22.81 4.67
CA LEU A 17 0.27 -23.93 5.16
C LEU A 17 -0.30 -23.61 6.55
N LEU A 18 0.52 -23.08 7.46
CA LEU A 18 0.05 -22.65 8.78
C LEU A 18 -1.03 -21.57 8.69
N ASP A 19 -0.83 -20.54 7.86
CA ASP A 19 -1.82 -19.49 7.66
C ASP A 19 -3.14 -20.06 7.09
N ARG A 20 -3.07 -21.13 6.27
CA ARG A 20 -4.24 -21.85 5.75
C ARG A 20 -4.96 -22.67 6.83
N PHE A 21 -4.23 -23.26 7.80
CA PHE A 21 -4.81 -24.01 8.91
C PHE A 21 -5.43 -23.12 9.99
N ILE A 22 -4.86 -21.94 10.25
CA ILE A 22 -5.35 -20.99 11.25
C ILE A 22 -6.70 -20.37 10.86
N GLY A 23 -7.07 -20.45 9.57
CA GLY A 23 -8.29 -19.89 9.02
C GLY A 23 -8.17 -18.37 8.79
N ARG A 24 -9.21 -17.78 8.20
CA ARG A 24 -9.19 -16.38 7.75
C ARG A 24 -10.26 -15.53 8.44
N GLY A 25 -9.88 -14.30 8.77
CA GLY A 25 -10.79 -13.21 9.09
C GLY A 25 -11.11 -12.38 7.85
N GLN A 26 -12.21 -11.62 7.91
CA GLN A 26 -12.65 -10.72 6.85
C GLN A 26 -13.18 -9.43 7.49
N THR A 27 -12.79 -8.29 6.95
CA THR A 27 -13.31 -6.97 7.36
C THR A 27 -13.61 -6.15 6.12
N LEU A 28 -14.75 -5.49 6.12
CA LEU A 28 -15.12 -4.55 5.08
C LEU A 28 -14.60 -3.15 5.44
N ILE A 29 -13.83 -2.55 4.54
CA ILE A 29 -13.25 -1.21 4.70
C ILE A 29 -13.89 -0.30 3.64
N SER A 30 -14.60 0.72 4.12
CA SER A 30 -15.09 1.83 3.27
C SER A 30 -14.17 3.03 3.50
N ALA A 31 -13.47 3.46 2.44
CA ALA A 31 -12.45 4.50 2.53
C ALA A 31 -12.87 5.82 1.85
N GLY A 32 -14.17 6.10 1.88
CA GLY A 32 -14.79 7.28 1.26
C GLY A 32 -15.16 7.06 -0.20
N GLU A 33 -15.83 8.06 -0.79
CA GLU A 33 -16.54 7.93 -2.08
C GLU A 33 -15.64 7.67 -3.31
N ARG A 34 -14.32 7.88 -3.19
CA ARG A 34 -13.39 7.77 -4.32
C ARG A 34 -12.62 6.45 -4.36
N LEU A 35 -12.61 5.68 -3.28
CA LEU A 35 -11.94 4.39 -3.22
C LEU A 35 -12.98 3.26 -3.38
N PRO A 36 -12.62 2.14 -4.01
CA PRO A 36 -13.51 0.99 -4.03
C PRO A 36 -13.73 0.49 -2.59
N LEU A 37 -14.85 -0.18 -2.37
CA LEU A 37 -15.09 -0.90 -1.14
C LEU A 37 -14.10 -2.06 -1.05
N VAL A 38 -13.31 -2.11 0.02
CA VAL A 38 -12.27 -3.14 0.17
C VAL A 38 -12.72 -4.22 1.14
N LEU A 39 -12.88 -5.45 0.66
CA LEU A 39 -13.04 -6.62 1.52
C LEU A 39 -11.65 -7.18 1.85
N ALA A 40 -11.11 -6.80 3.01
CA ALA A 40 -9.81 -7.28 3.46
C ALA A 40 -9.95 -8.68 4.07
N SER A 41 -9.29 -9.67 3.47
CA SER A 41 -9.16 -11.00 4.06
C SER A 41 -7.77 -11.17 4.64
N TYR A 42 -7.65 -11.74 5.84
CA TYR A 42 -6.36 -11.88 6.54
C TYR A 42 -6.30 -13.16 7.39
N PRO A 43 -5.11 -13.71 7.70
CA PRO A 43 -4.98 -14.84 8.62
C PRO A 43 -5.52 -14.50 10.02
N ARG A 44 -6.26 -15.42 10.66
CA ARG A 44 -6.72 -15.19 12.04
C ARG A 44 -5.53 -14.97 12.98
N GLY A 45 -5.71 -14.13 13.99
CA GLY A 45 -4.62 -13.70 14.88
C GLY A 45 -3.72 -12.59 14.29
N ARG A 46 -3.92 -12.16 13.04
CA ARG A 46 -3.19 -11.05 12.40
C ARG A 46 -4.07 -9.83 12.16
N PHE A 47 -4.91 -9.50 13.14
CA PHE A 47 -5.83 -8.36 13.05
C PHE A 47 -5.10 -7.02 12.76
N TRP A 48 -3.86 -6.87 13.20
CA TRP A 48 -3.09 -5.66 12.92
C TRP A 48 -2.87 -5.44 11.41
N PHE A 49 -2.87 -6.48 10.56
CA PHE A 49 -2.75 -6.33 9.11
C PHE A 49 -3.90 -5.47 8.57
N VAL A 50 -5.12 -5.80 8.99
CA VAL A 50 -6.31 -5.11 8.53
C VAL A 50 -6.45 -3.74 9.18
N GLN A 51 -6.05 -3.57 10.44
CA GLN A 51 -6.00 -2.26 11.08
C GLN A 51 -5.05 -1.32 10.36
N THR A 52 -3.86 -1.77 9.96
CA THR A 52 -2.92 -0.95 9.20
C THR A 52 -3.49 -0.56 7.84
N LEU A 53 -4.07 -1.51 7.09
CA LEU A 53 -4.69 -1.19 5.80
C LEU A 53 -5.84 -0.20 5.98
N GLN A 54 -6.69 -0.41 6.99
CA GLN A 54 -7.79 0.49 7.30
C GLN A 54 -7.29 1.90 7.62
N SER A 55 -6.29 2.05 8.50
CA SER A 55 -5.68 3.35 8.81
C SER A 55 -5.05 4.00 7.56
N ALA A 56 -4.35 3.22 6.74
CA ALA A 56 -3.77 3.72 5.51
C ALA A 56 -4.84 4.29 4.56
N LEU A 57 -5.96 3.57 4.37
CA LEU A 57 -7.02 3.97 3.44
C LEU A 57 -7.96 5.04 4.00
N GLN A 58 -8.31 5.00 5.29
CA GLN A 58 -9.30 5.89 5.90
C GLN A 58 -8.69 7.14 6.55
N VAL A 59 -7.41 7.10 6.93
CA VAL A 59 -6.73 8.22 7.60
C VAL A 59 -5.64 8.79 6.71
N THR A 60 -4.67 7.96 6.30
CA THR A 60 -3.50 8.46 5.57
C THR A 60 -3.85 8.93 4.17
N PHE A 61 -4.60 8.14 3.39
CA PHE A 61 -4.91 8.52 2.01
C PHE A 61 -5.73 9.82 1.94
N PRO A 62 -6.80 10.02 2.73
CA PRO A 62 -7.56 11.27 2.71
C PRO A 62 -6.77 12.50 3.17
N SER A 63 -5.76 12.33 4.06
CA SER A 63 -4.91 13.44 4.52
C SER A 63 -3.85 13.87 3.50
N LEU A 64 -3.68 13.12 2.40
CA LEU A 64 -2.79 13.52 1.31
C LEU A 64 -3.35 14.70 0.50
N PRO A 65 -2.48 15.55 -0.08
CA PRO A 65 -2.86 16.63 -0.97
C PRO A 65 -3.79 16.14 -2.09
N ALA A 66 -4.74 17.00 -2.46
CA ALA A 66 -5.70 16.67 -3.51
C ALA A 66 -5.02 16.32 -4.84
N SER A 67 -3.88 16.94 -5.16
CA SER A 67 -3.07 16.65 -6.35
C SER A 67 -2.54 15.21 -6.36
N LEU A 68 -2.03 14.70 -5.23
CA LEU A 68 -1.55 13.32 -5.11
C LEU A 68 -2.70 12.32 -5.24
N ARG A 69 -3.85 12.62 -4.65
CA ARG A 69 -5.05 11.78 -4.81
C ARG A 69 -5.59 11.82 -6.24
N ALA A 70 -5.59 12.99 -6.88
CA ALA A 70 -6.06 13.17 -8.24
C ALA A 70 -5.21 12.41 -9.27
N ALA A 71 -3.93 12.17 -8.98
CA ALA A 71 -3.05 11.37 -9.84
C ALA A 71 -3.56 9.93 -10.07
N TYR A 72 -4.43 9.42 -9.20
CA TYR A 72 -5.07 8.10 -9.34
C TYR A 72 -6.57 8.17 -9.66
N ALA A 73 -7.14 9.35 -9.89
CA ALA A 73 -8.58 9.49 -10.12
C ALA A 73 -9.08 8.67 -11.33
N GLU A 74 -8.31 8.67 -12.42
CA GLU A 74 -8.60 7.86 -13.61
C GLU A 74 -8.60 6.36 -13.28
N THR A 75 -7.54 5.87 -12.62
CA THR A 75 -7.42 4.48 -12.14
C THR A 75 -8.62 4.09 -11.30
N LEU A 76 -8.96 4.90 -10.30
CA LEU A 76 -10.06 4.63 -9.38
C LEU A 76 -11.43 4.63 -10.08
N GLY A 77 -11.61 5.47 -11.10
CA GLY A 77 -12.84 5.50 -11.90
C GLY A 77 -13.08 4.25 -12.77
N MET A 78 -12.03 3.47 -13.05
CA MET A 78 -12.11 2.26 -13.87
C MET A 78 -12.31 0.97 -13.06
N LEU A 79 -12.14 1.05 -11.73
CA LEU A 79 -12.19 -0.11 -10.85
C LEU A 79 -13.61 -0.66 -10.66
N PRO A 80 -13.75 -1.95 -10.34
CA PRO A 80 -14.99 -2.47 -9.78
C PRO A 80 -15.29 -1.79 -8.44
N SER A 81 -16.57 -1.67 -8.10
CA SER A 81 -17.03 -1.08 -6.83
C SER A 81 -16.55 -1.84 -5.60
N VAL A 82 -16.17 -3.12 -5.75
CA VAL A 82 -15.61 -3.94 -4.69
C VAL A 82 -14.29 -4.58 -5.12
N VAL A 83 -13.29 -4.47 -4.25
CA VAL A 83 -11.98 -5.14 -4.39
C VAL A 83 -11.73 -6.00 -3.16
N VAL A 84 -11.41 -7.27 -3.38
CA VAL A 84 -10.93 -8.18 -2.33
C VAL A 84 -9.42 -7.97 -2.17
N ALA A 85 -8.98 -7.64 -0.96
CA ALA A 85 -7.55 -7.55 -0.63
C ALA A 85 -7.14 -8.73 0.25
N ASP A 86 -6.41 -9.69 -0.30
CA ASP A 86 -5.82 -10.81 0.43
C ASP A 86 -4.53 -10.35 1.12
N LEU A 87 -4.61 -10.09 2.43
CA LEU A 87 -3.48 -9.66 3.24
C LEU A 87 -2.68 -10.88 3.68
N ARG A 88 -1.45 -10.98 3.20
CA ARG A 88 -0.52 -12.08 3.46
C ARG A 88 0.70 -11.59 4.19
N ARG A 89 1.38 -12.50 4.89
CA ARG A 89 2.66 -12.15 5.52
C ARG A 89 3.70 -11.84 4.44
N ARG A 90 3.85 -12.77 3.50
CA ARG A 90 4.75 -12.72 2.35
C ARG A 90 4.08 -13.41 1.17
N ASN A 91 4.50 -13.07 -0.03
CA ASN A 91 4.05 -13.75 -1.24
C ASN A 91 5.10 -14.77 -1.72
N VAL A 92 4.64 -15.86 -2.34
CA VAL A 92 5.48 -16.92 -2.92
C VAL A 92 6.47 -16.36 -3.96
N CYS A 93 5.99 -15.44 -4.80
CA CYS A 93 6.74 -14.70 -5.83
C CYS A 93 7.88 -13.82 -5.25
N SER A 94 7.93 -13.60 -3.93
CA SER A 94 8.76 -12.57 -3.27
C SER A 94 8.47 -11.10 -3.65
N CYS A 95 7.40 -10.86 -4.42
CA CYS A 95 6.85 -9.55 -4.72
C CYS A 95 6.04 -8.97 -3.54
N LEU A 96 5.71 -7.68 -3.62
CA LEU A 96 5.02 -6.93 -2.56
C LEU A 96 3.50 -7.04 -2.64
N GLY A 97 2.99 -7.26 -3.84
CA GLY A 97 1.60 -7.54 -4.12
C GLY A 97 1.46 -8.10 -5.53
N HIS A 98 0.24 -8.51 -5.87
CA HIS A 98 -0.20 -8.66 -7.24
C HIS A 98 -1.69 -8.36 -7.34
N HIS A 99 -2.12 -8.08 -8.56
CA HIS A 99 -3.50 -8.26 -8.96
C HIS A 99 -3.75 -9.69 -9.44
N HIS A 100 -4.96 -10.19 -9.20
CA HIS A 100 -5.42 -11.45 -9.78
C HIS A 100 -6.34 -11.15 -10.98
N PRO A 101 -6.02 -11.66 -12.19
CA PRO A 101 -6.94 -11.55 -13.32
C PRO A 101 -8.23 -12.33 -13.04
N SER A 102 -9.32 -12.01 -13.75
CA SER A 102 -10.66 -12.57 -13.50
C SER A 102 -10.72 -14.11 -13.47
N LEU A 103 -9.83 -14.78 -14.21
CA LEU A 103 -9.75 -16.26 -14.25
C LEU A 103 -9.00 -16.86 -13.05
N ALA A 104 -8.22 -16.06 -12.32
CA ALA A 104 -7.39 -16.47 -11.18
C ALA A 104 -7.96 -16.02 -9.82
N LEU A 105 -9.20 -15.52 -9.81
CA LEU A 105 -9.86 -15.07 -8.58
C LEU A 105 -9.95 -16.21 -7.55
N SER A 106 -9.86 -15.87 -6.26
CA SER A 106 -10.09 -16.81 -5.17
C SER A 106 -11.57 -17.24 -5.11
N PRO A 107 -11.89 -18.36 -4.43
CA PRO A 107 -13.28 -18.75 -4.21
C PRO A 107 -14.13 -17.65 -3.56
N LEU A 108 -13.54 -16.84 -2.68
CA LEU A 108 -14.21 -15.71 -2.04
C LEU A 108 -14.59 -14.64 -3.07
N ALA A 109 -13.62 -14.19 -3.87
CA ALA A 109 -13.85 -13.16 -4.88
C ALA A 109 -14.85 -13.62 -5.96
N ARG A 110 -14.75 -14.89 -6.41
CA ARG A 110 -15.74 -15.48 -7.34
C ARG A 110 -17.15 -15.54 -6.77
N ARG A 111 -17.28 -15.98 -5.51
CA ARG A 111 -18.57 -16.03 -4.82
C ARG A 111 -19.18 -14.63 -4.72
N LEU A 112 -18.37 -13.65 -4.31
CA LEU A 112 -18.82 -12.26 -4.19
C LEU A 112 -19.25 -11.67 -5.54
N ALA A 113 -18.48 -11.92 -6.60
CA ALA A 113 -18.85 -11.52 -7.96
C ALA A 113 -20.20 -12.13 -8.40
N SER A 114 -20.41 -13.41 -8.09
CA SER A 114 -21.67 -14.12 -8.37
C SER A 114 -22.85 -13.53 -7.58
N GLU A 115 -22.66 -13.27 -6.28
CA GLU A 115 -23.71 -12.72 -5.40
C GLU A 115 -24.07 -11.27 -5.77
N MET A 116 -23.08 -10.47 -6.21
CA MET A 116 -23.29 -9.08 -6.63
C MET A 116 -23.79 -8.93 -8.07
N GLY A 117 -23.74 -10.00 -8.88
CA GLY A 117 -24.03 -9.94 -10.31
C GLY A 117 -23.09 -9.01 -11.10
N GLY A 118 -21.85 -8.83 -10.63
CA GLY A 118 -20.95 -7.79 -11.14
C GLY A 118 -19.47 -8.15 -11.04
N ARG A 119 -18.62 -7.25 -11.54
CA ARG A 119 -17.16 -7.41 -11.46
C ARG A 119 -16.68 -7.18 -10.03
N VAL A 120 -15.78 -8.04 -9.56
CA VAL A 120 -15.02 -7.88 -8.32
C VAL A 120 -13.55 -7.97 -8.67
N GLY A 121 -12.76 -7.02 -8.17
CA GLY A 121 -11.30 -7.06 -8.29
C GLY A 121 -10.72 -7.88 -7.17
N GLU A 122 -9.56 -8.50 -7.38
CA GLU A 122 -8.80 -9.11 -6.28
C GLU A 122 -7.32 -8.76 -6.42
N ILE A 123 -6.74 -8.42 -5.28
CA ILE A 123 -5.30 -8.18 -5.12
C ILE A 123 -4.81 -8.94 -3.90
N ASP A 124 -3.52 -9.27 -3.87
CA ASP A 124 -2.83 -9.73 -2.67
C ASP A 124 -1.76 -8.73 -2.23
N LEU A 125 -1.57 -8.58 -0.92
CA LEU A 125 -0.58 -7.69 -0.33
C LEU A 125 0.29 -8.44 0.67
N ALA A 126 1.60 -8.47 0.43
CA ALA A 126 2.59 -9.05 1.32
C ALA A 126 2.96 -8.08 2.45
N VAL A 127 2.07 -7.92 3.44
CA VAL A 127 2.13 -6.90 4.50
C VAL A 127 3.49 -6.85 5.23
N GLU A 128 4.08 -8.00 5.60
CA GLU A 128 5.40 -8.00 6.27
C GLU A 128 6.53 -7.66 5.28
N SER A 129 6.43 -8.05 4.01
CA SER A 129 7.38 -7.66 2.97
C SER A 129 7.30 -6.16 2.67
N ILE A 130 6.09 -5.60 2.56
CA ILE A 130 5.85 -4.16 2.37
C ILE A 130 6.42 -3.38 3.56
N ARG A 131 6.19 -3.87 4.79
CA ARG A 131 6.78 -3.24 5.99
C ARG A 131 8.30 -3.21 5.91
N ALA A 132 8.93 -4.27 5.44
CA ALA A 132 10.38 -4.36 5.29
C ALA A 132 10.91 -3.66 4.02
N TRP A 133 10.04 -3.24 3.10
CA TRP A 133 10.42 -2.66 1.83
C TRP A 133 10.86 -1.20 1.99
N ALA A 134 12.03 -0.90 1.44
CA ALA A 134 12.60 0.44 1.36
C ALA A 134 13.10 0.64 -0.08
N PRO A 135 12.28 1.20 -0.99
CA PRO A 135 12.63 1.29 -2.41
C PRO A 135 13.83 2.20 -2.70
N LEU A 136 14.20 3.07 -1.77
CA LEU A 136 15.31 4.01 -1.93
C LEU A 136 16.32 3.81 -0.79
N PRO A 137 17.52 3.27 -1.07
CA PRO A 137 18.59 3.21 -0.10
C PRO A 137 19.33 4.55 -0.04
N LEU A 138 19.46 5.12 1.16
CA LEU A 138 20.45 6.13 1.59
C LEU A 138 20.45 7.53 0.95
N SER A 139 19.80 7.79 -0.19
CA SER A 139 19.58 9.17 -0.68
C SER A 139 18.38 9.86 -0.02
N SER A 140 17.61 9.11 0.78
CA SER A 140 16.54 9.58 1.67
C SER A 140 17.04 10.29 2.94
N LEU A 141 18.34 10.62 3.04
CA LEU A 141 18.87 11.51 4.09
C LEU A 141 18.12 12.86 4.13
N ALA A 142 17.53 13.30 3.01
CA ALA A 142 16.68 14.49 2.95
C ALA A 142 15.27 14.29 3.54
N ALA A 143 14.85 13.06 3.89
CA ALA A 143 13.64 12.80 4.66
C ALA A 143 13.97 12.59 6.15
N GLU A 144 15.12 11.97 6.44
CA GLU A 144 15.67 11.84 7.80
C GLU A 144 16.02 13.20 8.42
N GLN A 145 16.30 14.23 7.61
CA GLN A 145 16.48 15.60 8.11
C GLN A 145 15.25 16.16 8.85
N PHE A 146 14.05 15.61 8.60
CA PHE A 146 12.83 15.96 9.32
C PHE A 146 12.61 15.09 10.56
N VAL A 147 13.36 14.00 10.73
CA VAL A 147 13.24 13.10 11.87
C VAL A 147 14.21 13.57 12.95
N PRO A 148 13.73 14.04 14.11
CA PRO A 148 14.60 14.51 15.18
C PRO A 148 15.56 13.42 15.68
N PRO A 149 16.70 13.80 16.28
CA PRO A 149 17.65 12.82 16.81
C PRO A 149 17.04 12.02 17.97
N ALA A 150 16.88 10.72 17.72
CA ALA A 150 17.11 9.62 18.65
C ALA A 150 16.23 9.47 19.92
N ASP A 151 14.94 9.78 19.88
CA ASP A 151 13.98 9.17 20.81
C ASP A 151 13.22 7.99 20.15
N ALA A 152 12.83 7.00 20.96
CA ALA A 152 12.21 5.77 20.47
C ALA A 152 10.81 5.99 19.86
N ASP A 153 10.12 7.06 20.26
CA ASP A 153 8.77 7.37 19.81
C ASP A 153 8.80 8.02 18.43
N SER A 154 9.68 9.00 18.21
CA SER A 154 9.95 9.61 16.89
C SER A 154 10.32 8.56 15.84
N ARG A 155 11.16 7.58 16.22
CA ARG A 155 11.51 6.45 15.33
C ARG A 155 10.29 5.57 15.02
N ARG A 156 9.47 5.26 16.03
CA ARG A 156 8.24 4.46 15.83
C ARG A 156 7.27 5.17 14.91
N THR A 157 7.07 6.47 15.10
CA THR A 157 6.22 7.31 14.25
C THR A 157 6.74 7.36 12.82
N TYR A 158 8.03 7.57 12.61
CA TYR A 158 8.66 7.51 11.28
C TYR A 158 8.41 6.15 10.60
N GLU A 159 8.65 5.04 11.32
CA GLU A 159 8.43 3.70 10.78
C GLU A 159 6.96 3.46 10.40
N GLN A 160 6.02 4.00 11.18
CA GLN A 160 4.58 3.93 10.89
C GLN A 160 4.19 4.76 9.67
N VAL A 161 4.64 6.01 9.58
CA VAL A 161 4.40 6.91 8.43
C VAL A 161 4.95 6.28 7.15
N ARG A 162 6.20 5.82 7.18
CA ARG A 162 6.83 5.11 6.05
C ARG A 162 6.04 3.88 5.65
N PHE A 163 5.58 3.09 6.62
CA PHE A 163 4.82 1.88 6.33
C PHE A 163 3.47 2.18 5.71
N HIS A 164 2.74 3.20 6.18
CA HIS A 164 1.48 3.62 5.56
C HIS A 164 1.69 4.11 4.12
N ALA A 165 2.72 4.92 3.85
CA ALA A 165 3.05 5.38 2.51
C ALA A 165 3.40 4.19 1.58
N ALA A 166 4.20 3.23 2.07
CA ALA A 166 4.55 2.02 1.33
C ALA A 166 3.31 1.17 1.03
N LEU A 167 2.43 0.97 2.01
CA LEU A 167 1.21 0.19 1.85
C LEU A 167 0.26 0.83 0.83
N LEU A 168 0.06 2.15 0.88
CA LEU A 168 -0.75 2.87 -0.10
C LEU A 168 -0.14 2.78 -1.50
N SER A 169 1.18 2.95 -1.62
CA SER A 169 1.88 2.85 -2.90
C SER A 169 1.66 1.49 -3.55
N VAL A 170 1.86 0.40 -2.81
CA VAL A 170 1.68 -0.96 -3.33
C VAL A 170 0.21 -1.23 -3.60
N PHE A 171 -0.70 -0.81 -2.72
CA PHE A 171 -2.14 -0.96 -2.94
C PHE A 171 -2.58 -0.27 -4.25
N LEU A 172 -2.21 0.99 -4.45
CA LEU A 172 -2.55 1.75 -5.66
C LEU A 172 -1.87 1.20 -6.92
N HIS A 173 -0.66 0.67 -6.79
CA HIS A 173 0.05 -0.04 -7.85
C HIS A 173 -0.76 -1.26 -8.34
N GLU A 174 -1.20 -2.12 -7.43
CA GLU A 174 -2.00 -3.30 -7.80
C GLU A 174 -3.38 -2.92 -8.35
N LEU A 175 -4.00 -1.86 -7.82
CA LEU A 175 -5.23 -1.31 -8.40
C LEU A 175 -5.02 -0.78 -9.82
N GLU A 176 -3.86 -0.19 -10.12
CA GLU A 176 -3.57 0.30 -11.47
C GLU A 176 -3.46 -0.84 -12.47
N HIS A 177 -2.89 -1.98 -12.08
CA HIS A 177 -2.94 -3.18 -12.91
C HIS A 177 -4.36 -3.71 -13.13
N LEU A 178 -5.22 -3.66 -12.10
CA LEU A 178 -6.63 -4.05 -12.25
C LEU A 178 -7.38 -3.14 -13.23
N ALA A 179 -7.12 -1.83 -13.18
CA ALA A 179 -7.76 -0.84 -14.04
C ALA A 179 -7.22 -0.88 -15.48
N PHE A 180 -5.90 -1.04 -15.63
CA PHE A 180 -5.20 -0.97 -16.91
C PHE A 180 -4.25 -2.17 -17.10
N PRO A 181 -4.78 -3.37 -17.39
CA PRO A 181 -3.96 -4.58 -17.54
C PRO A 181 -2.89 -4.50 -18.63
N GLN A 182 -3.05 -3.59 -19.60
CA GLN A 182 -2.14 -3.41 -20.73
C GLN A 182 -1.05 -2.36 -20.49
N ARG A 183 -1.13 -1.61 -19.38
CA ARG A 183 -0.11 -0.60 -19.05
C ARG A 183 1.15 -1.32 -18.60
N ALA A 184 2.30 -0.87 -19.10
CA ALA A 184 3.56 -1.54 -18.84
C ALA A 184 3.94 -1.46 -17.35
N GLU A 185 4.46 -2.55 -16.80
CA GLU A 185 4.98 -2.64 -15.43
C GLU A 185 5.89 -1.47 -15.06
N GLN A 186 6.78 -1.07 -15.98
CA GLN A 186 7.72 0.03 -15.74
C GLN A 186 7.01 1.38 -15.54
N GLU A 187 5.92 1.62 -16.26
CA GLU A 187 5.14 2.86 -16.15
C GLU A 187 4.40 2.91 -14.82
N ILE A 188 3.70 1.82 -14.46
CA ILE A 188 2.97 1.71 -13.19
C ILE A 188 3.94 1.83 -12.01
N ARG A 189 5.08 1.15 -12.08
CA ARG A 189 6.15 1.23 -11.07
C ARG A 189 6.64 2.67 -10.87
N ARG A 190 6.94 3.39 -11.96
CA ARG A 190 7.38 4.78 -11.90
C ARG A 190 6.35 5.65 -11.17
N ARG A 191 5.06 5.53 -11.51
CA ARG A 191 3.98 6.28 -10.87
C ARG A 191 3.83 5.95 -9.40
N SER A 192 3.89 4.66 -9.04
CA SER A 192 3.82 4.25 -7.63
C SER A 192 5.02 4.74 -6.83
N ASP A 193 6.23 4.72 -7.40
CA ASP A 193 7.44 5.23 -6.73
C ASP A 193 7.38 6.76 -6.52
N GLU A 194 6.88 7.51 -7.52
CA GLU A 194 6.64 8.95 -7.40
C GLU A 194 5.60 9.26 -6.32
N PHE A 195 4.49 8.52 -6.29
CA PHE A 195 3.47 8.63 -5.26
C PHE A 195 4.04 8.33 -3.87
N TYR A 196 4.79 7.23 -3.72
CA TYR A 196 5.41 6.84 -2.46
C TYR A 196 6.27 7.97 -1.88
N GLN A 197 7.17 8.53 -2.71
CA GLN A 197 8.06 9.61 -2.28
C GLN A 197 7.28 10.85 -1.86
N ALA A 198 6.29 11.26 -2.65
CA ALA A 198 5.51 12.45 -2.36
C ALA A 198 4.63 12.27 -1.11
N ALA A 199 3.98 11.12 -0.97
CA ALA A 199 3.18 10.78 0.20
C ALA A 199 4.04 10.73 1.47
N LEU A 200 5.22 10.10 1.40
CA LEU A 200 6.15 10.04 2.52
C LEU A 200 6.61 11.43 2.96
N ARG A 201 7.06 12.27 2.02
CA ARG A 201 7.50 13.65 2.32
C ARG A 201 6.39 14.46 2.97
N HIS A 202 5.17 14.40 2.41
CA HIS A 202 4.02 15.12 2.96
C HIS A 202 3.70 14.70 4.39
N GLN A 203 3.61 13.40 4.65
CA GLN A 203 3.25 12.90 5.97
C GLN A 203 4.35 13.20 7.01
N LEU A 204 5.63 13.11 6.64
CA LEU A 204 6.72 13.49 7.53
C LEU A 204 6.72 14.99 7.83
N ALA A 205 6.45 15.84 6.84
CA ALA A 205 6.32 17.27 7.06
C ALA A 205 5.12 17.61 7.97
N ALA A 206 3.99 16.91 7.82
CA ALA A 206 2.84 17.10 8.70
C ALA A 206 3.12 16.65 10.15
N GLU A 207 3.82 15.53 10.32
CA GLU A 207 4.05 14.93 11.63
C GLU A 207 5.20 15.59 12.40
N PHE A 208 6.26 16.00 11.71
CA PHE A 208 7.47 16.54 12.33
C PHE A 208 7.75 18.01 11.99
N GLY A 209 7.17 18.56 10.92
CA GLY A 209 7.45 19.94 10.47
C GLY A 209 6.92 21.03 11.39
N ALA A 210 5.84 20.76 12.14
CA ALA A 210 5.32 21.68 13.16
C ALA A 210 6.25 21.81 14.38
N SER A 211 7.02 20.76 14.70
CA SER A 211 7.94 20.74 15.85
C SER A 211 9.24 21.51 15.60
N PHE A 212 9.52 21.93 14.37
CA PHE A 212 10.80 22.55 13.99
C PHE A 212 10.68 23.84 13.18
N GLY A 213 9.51 24.50 13.16
CA GLY A 213 9.40 25.89 12.72
C GLY A 213 9.77 26.12 11.25
N ILE A 214 9.26 25.30 10.32
CA ILE A 214 9.24 25.71 8.90
C ILE A 214 7.97 26.51 8.65
N SER A 215 7.93 27.72 9.21
CA SER A 215 7.09 28.81 8.69
C SER A 215 7.81 29.62 7.60
N ALA A 216 8.96 29.14 7.09
CA ALA A 216 9.85 29.97 6.27
C ALA A 216 9.94 29.59 4.78
N TYR A 217 9.21 28.56 4.30
CA TYR A 217 9.27 28.18 2.88
C TYR A 217 8.02 28.58 2.07
N GLU A 218 6.85 28.71 2.71
CA GLU A 218 5.63 29.15 2.02
C GLU A 218 5.63 30.66 1.73
N ASP A 219 6.33 31.47 2.53
CA ASP A 219 6.47 32.92 2.27
C ASP A 219 7.46 33.26 1.15
N LEU A 220 8.38 32.35 0.80
CA LEU A 220 9.38 32.56 -0.26
C LEU A 220 8.88 32.22 -1.67
N VAL A 221 7.84 31.37 -1.78
CA VAL A 221 7.20 31.03 -3.06
C VAL A 221 6.01 31.93 -3.37
N ALA A 222 5.45 32.62 -2.37
CA ALA A 222 4.38 33.60 -2.57
C ALA A 222 4.87 35.00 -3.04
N GLN A 223 6.18 35.23 -3.13
CA GLN A 223 6.78 36.51 -3.53
C GLN A 223 7.74 36.44 -4.73
N ALA A 224 7.77 35.31 -5.46
CA ALA A 224 8.54 35.14 -6.70
C ALA A 224 7.60 34.85 -7.88
#